data_AF-A0A0A1UIC5-F1
#
_entry.id   AF-A0A0A1UIC5-F1
#
_cell.length_a   1.000
_cell.length_b   1.000
_cell.length_c   1.000
_cell.angle_alpha   90.00
_cell.angle_beta   90.00
_cell.angle_gamma   90.00
#
_symmetry.space_group_name_H-M   'P 1'
#
loop_
_entity.id
_entity.type
_entity.pdbx_description
1 polymer ?
#
loop_
_entity_poly.entity_id
_entity_poly.type
_entity_poly.pdbx_seq_one_letter_code
_entity_poly.pdbx_strand_id
1 'polypeptide(L)'
;MTLENFSSQVVERHNKPEVEVGSSLEVLLTPLVISRSKTEQVLIEPSVNSIRMSIRIKQADDIEQILCHKFTRFMMMRAENFVILRRKPIQGYDISFLITNFHSETMLKHKLVDFIIQFMEDVDKEISEMKLSLNARARIVAESYLTAVNPFTTPVLLRSDALVVWLDDTYDIYDGPCQKLQYKHT
;
A
#
# COMPACT_ATOMS: atom_id res chain seq x y z
N MET A 1 -19.09 6.76 20.06
CA MET A 1 -17.91 7.22 20.82
C MET A 1 -18.38 8.20 21.88
N THR A 2 -18.44 7.75 23.13
CA THR A 2 -18.78 8.55 24.32
C THR A 2 -17.50 8.65 25.14
N LEU A 3 -16.60 9.53 24.70
CA LEU A 3 -15.33 9.79 25.38
C LEU A 3 -15.51 11.01 26.28
N GLU A 4 -14.95 10.93 27.48
CA GLU A 4 -14.98 12.02 28.45
C GLU A 4 -13.56 12.39 28.86
N ASN A 5 -13.37 13.65 29.20
CA ASN A 5 -12.10 14.10 29.73
C ASN A 5 -11.89 13.49 31.12
N PHE A 6 -10.80 12.73 31.29
CA PHE A 6 -10.49 12.00 32.52
C PHE A 6 -9.05 12.29 32.97
N SER A 7 -8.90 12.81 34.19
CA SER A 7 -7.59 13.05 34.80
C SER A 7 -6.98 11.75 35.33
N SER A 8 -5.67 11.58 35.19
CA SER A 8 -4.98 10.39 35.66
C SER A 8 -5.09 10.24 37.18
N GLN A 9 -5.41 9.02 37.63
CA GLN A 9 -5.48 8.68 39.06
C GLN A 9 -4.09 8.35 39.66
N VAL A 10 -3.12 7.99 38.83
CA VAL A 10 -1.79 7.56 39.27
C VAL A 10 -0.82 8.73 39.39
N VAL A 11 -0.91 9.69 38.46
CA VAL A 11 0.00 10.83 38.41
C VAL A 11 -0.80 12.13 38.45
N GLU A 12 -0.52 12.95 39.46
CA GLU A 12 -1.21 14.23 39.63
C GLU A 12 -1.02 15.13 38.39
N ARG A 13 -2.10 15.84 38.00
CA ARG A 13 -2.11 16.84 36.91
C ARG A 13 -1.74 16.31 35.53
N HIS A 14 -1.74 15.00 35.33
CA HIS A 14 -1.51 14.39 34.03
C HIS A 14 -2.82 13.92 33.40
N ASN A 15 -2.92 14.08 32.08
CA ASN A 15 -3.99 13.52 31.27
C ASN A 15 -3.35 12.72 30.15
N LYS A 16 -3.49 11.41 30.22
CA LYS A 16 -2.92 10.46 29.27
C LYS A 16 -4.04 9.56 28.75
N PRO A 17 -3.96 9.08 27.50
CA PRO A 17 -4.91 8.11 26.99
C PRO A 17 -4.81 6.81 27.82
N GLU A 18 -5.85 6.51 28.60
CA GLU A 18 -5.85 5.40 29.56
C GLU A 18 -5.70 4.04 28.85
N VAL A 19 -6.18 3.91 27.61
CA VAL A 19 -6.00 2.71 26.77
C VAL A 19 -4.52 2.40 26.44
N GLU A 20 -3.64 3.41 26.43
CA GLU A 20 -2.21 3.21 26.19
C GLU A 20 -1.43 2.96 27.48
N VAL A 21 -1.86 3.55 28.60
CA VAL A 21 -1.17 3.42 29.90
C VAL A 21 -1.53 2.10 30.58
N GLY A 22 -2.81 1.73 30.58
CA GLY A 22 -3.29 0.47 31.15
C GLY A 22 -3.08 0.32 32.67
N SER A 23 -2.86 1.41 33.40
CA SER A 23 -2.62 1.37 34.85
C SER A 23 -3.90 1.21 35.67
N SER A 24 -5.00 1.82 35.21
CA SER A 24 -6.30 1.83 35.88
C SER A 24 -7.27 0.91 35.14
N LEU A 25 -7.45 -0.31 35.66
CA LEU A 25 -8.30 -1.32 35.02
C LEU A 25 -9.79 -0.95 35.04
N GLU A 26 -10.22 -0.16 36.02
CA GLU A 26 -11.60 0.33 36.17
C GLU A 26 -12.01 1.31 35.07
N VAL A 27 -11.03 1.92 34.38
CA VAL A 27 -11.25 2.89 33.30
C VAL A 27 -11.19 2.22 31.92
N LEU A 28 -10.69 0.98 31.86
CA LEU A 28 -10.65 0.18 30.65
C LEU A 28 -11.97 -0.56 30.46
N LEU A 29 -12.50 -0.51 29.25
CA LEU A 29 -13.69 -1.24 28.87
C LEU A 29 -13.32 -2.55 28.17
N THR A 30 -14.28 -3.46 28.08
CA THR A 30 -14.06 -4.76 27.43
C THR A 30 -13.64 -4.57 25.96
N PRO A 31 -12.49 -5.11 25.54
CA PRO A 31 -12.09 -5.10 24.15
C PRO A 31 -13.07 -5.87 23.27
N LEU A 32 -13.32 -5.35 22.07
CA LEU A 32 -14.21 -5.95 21.07
C LEU A 32 -13.41 -6.32 19.84
N VAL A 33 -13.60 -7.52 19.32
CA VAL A 33 -13.00 -7.96 18.05
C VAL A 33 -14.11 -8.18 17.04
N ILE A 34 -14.03 -7.48 15.91
CA ILE A 34 -14.93 -7.63 14.77
C ILE A 34 -14.13 -8.29 13.67
N SER A 35 -14.44 -9.55 13.36
CA SER A 35 -13.78 -10.31 12.29
C SER A 35 -14.72 -10.53 11.12
N ARG A 36 -14.30 -10.14 9.92
CA ARG A 36 -14.99 -10.54 8.68
C ARG A 36 -14.51 -11.92 8.21
N SER A 37 -13.24 -12.21 8.46
CA SER A 37 -12.56 -13.45 8.10
C SER A 37 -11.41 -13.70 9.07
N LYS A 38 -10.76 -14.87 9.01
CA LYS A 38 -9.60 -15.18 9.87
C LYS A 38 -8.41 -14.23 9.66
N THR A 39 -8.32 -13.63 8.48
CA THR A 39 -7.24 -12.73 8.06
C THR A 39 -7.60 -11.26 8.22
N GLU A 40 -8.89 -10.91 8.25
CA GLU A 40 -9.39 -9.54 8.27
C GLU A 40 -10.20 -9.33 9.55
N GLN A 41 -9.62 -8.53 10.44
CA GLN A 41 -10.17 -8.31 11.78
C GLN A 41 -9.84 -6.90 12.28
N VAL A 42 -10.76 -6.34 13.06
CA VAL A 42 -10.59 -5.07 13.75
C VAL A 42 -10.71 -5.32 15.25
N LEU A 43 -9.70 -4.91 16.00
CA LEU A 43 -9.71 -4.89 17.46
C LEU A 43 -10.00 -3.46 17.93
N ILE A 44 -11.02 -3.33 18.77
CA ILE A 44 -11.43 -2.08 19.38
C ILE A 44 -11.21 -2.23 20.88
N GLU A 45 -10.34 -1.40 21.44
CA GLU A 45 -10.05 -1.31 22.85
C GLU A 45 -10.55 0.05 23.35
N PRO A 46 -11.74 0.10 23.97
CA PRO A 46 -12.28 1.34 24.49
C PRO A 46 -11.82 1.60 25.93
N SER A 47 -11.73 2.87 26.29
CA SER A 47 -11.58 3.36 27.67
C SER A 47 -12.44 4.60 27.85
N VAL A 48 -12.48 5.17 29.07
CA VAL A 48 -13.28 6.37 29.36
C VAL A 48 -12.83 7.60 28.54
N ASN A 49 -11.52 7.84 28.37
CA ASN A 49 -11.02 9.04 27.69
C ASN A 49 -10.41 8.79 26.31
N SER A 50 -10.24 7.53 25.91
CA SER A 50 -9.58 7.18 24.65
C SER A 50 -10.03 5.84 24.10
N ILE A 51 -9.95 5.68 22.78
CA ILE A 51 -10.23 4.43 22.07
C ILE A 51 -9.04 4.12 21.20
N ARG A 52 -8.57 2.88 21.28
CA ARG A 52 -7.59 2.34 20.35
C ARG A 52 -8.28 1.39 19.39
N MET A 53 -8.14 1.66 18.10
CA MET A 53 -8.69 0.80 17.05
C MET A 53 -7.54 0.25 16.22
N SER A 54 -7.37 -1.07 16.19
CA SER A 54 -6.32 -1.73 15.42
C SER A 54 -6.93 -2.57 14.33
N ILE A 55 -6.42 -2.40 13.11
CA ILE A 55 -6.98 -3.00 11.89
C ILE A 55 -5.95 -3.94 11.31
N ARG A 56 -6.40 -5.15 11.01
CA ARG A 56 -5.67 -6.14 10.24
C ARG A 56 -6.27 -6.19 8.84
N ILE A 57 -5.47 -5.82 7.87
CA ILE A 57 -5.86 -5.69 6.47
C ILE A 57 -5.75 -7.07 5.80
N LYS A 58 -6.61 -7.34 4.82
CA LYS A 58 -6.57 -8.58 4.06
C LYS A 58 -5.27 -8.65 3.24
N GLN A 59 -4.55 -9.77 3.35
CA GLN A 59 -3.31 -10.03 2.62
C GLN A 59 -3.46 -11.39 1.93
N ALA A 60 -3.61 -11.40 0.61
CA ALA A 60 -3.79 -12.64 -0.16
C ALA A 60 -2.46 -13.30 -0.56
N ASP A 61 -1.45 -12.48 -0.89
CA ASP A 61 -0.15 -12.92 -1.41
C ASP A 61 1.01 -12.18 -0.72
N ASP A 62 2.23 -12.72 -0.83
CA ASP A 62 3.46 -12.10 -0.29
C ASP A 62 3.68 -10.67 -0.83
N ILE A 63 3.30 -10.42 -2.08
CA ILE A 63 3.38 -9.10 -2.70
C ILE A 63 2.46 -8.11 -1.96
N GLU A 64 1.22 -8.50 -1.68
CA GLU A 64 0.28 -7.65 -0.93
C GLU A 64 0.74 -7.43 0.50
N GLN A 65 1.33 -8.42 1.15
CA GLN A 65 1.92 -8.26 2.48
C GLN A 65 3.01 -7.17 2.48
N ILE A 66 3.91 -7.19 1.49
CA ILE A 66 4.98 -6.19 1.37
C ILE A 66 4.41 -4.80 1.02
N LEU A 67 3.44 -4.74 0.10
CA LEU A 67 2.79 -3.48 -0.29
C LEU A 67 2.05 -2.87 0.90
N CYS A 68 1.25 -3.65 1.61
CA CYS A 68 0.53 -3.25 2.82
C CYS A 68 1.51 -2.70 3.86
N HIS A 69 2.55 -3.47 4.21
CA HIS A 69 3.55 -3.04 5.20
C HIS A 69 4.27 -1.74 4.81
N LYS A 70 4.61 -1.55 3.53
CA LYS A 70 5.24 -0.30 3.05
C LYS A 70 4.26 0.87 3.08
N PHE A 71 3.02 0.64 2.67
CA PHE A 71 1.97 1.66 2.62
C PHE A 71 1.58 2.14 4.02
N THR A 72 1.28 1.22 4.94
CA THR A 72 0.95 1.58 6.32
C THR A 72 2.12 2.28 7.02
N ARG A 73 3.36 1.83 6.78
CA ARG A 73 4.57 2.51 7.27
C ARG A 73 4.69 3.94 6.72
N PHE A 74 4.39 4.16 5.45
CA PHE A 74 4.39 5.49 4.84
C PHE A 74 3.37 6.41 5.49
N MET A 75 2.16 5.91 5.78
CA MET A 75 1.11 6.66 6.47
C MET A 75 1.51 6.99 7.91
N MET A 76 2.06 6.03 8.65
CA MET A 76 2.51 6.24 10.04
C MET A 76 3.64 7.26 10.17
N MET A 77 4.54 7.35 9.19
CA MET A 77 5.58 8.41 9.17
C MET A 77 5.00 9.83 9.08
N ARG A 78 3.74 9.97 8.62
CA ARG A 78 3.03 11.24 8.49
C ARG A 78 1.92 11.40 9.52
N ALA A 79 1.93 10.61 10.59
CA ALA A 79 0.94 10.65 11.67
C ALA A 79 0.86 12.01 12.39
N GLU A 80 1.84 12.91 12.23
CA GLU A 80 1.74 14.28 12.77
C GLU A 80 0.66 15.11 12.07
N ASN A 81 0.48 14.91 10.76
CA ASN A 81 -0.59 15.52 9.99
C ASN A 81 -1.90 14.72 10.16
N PHE A 82 -1.78 13.41 10.37
CA PHE A 82 -2.87 12.49 10.61
C PHE A 82 -3.09 12.27 12.10
N VAL A 83 -3.66 13.28 12.78
CA VAL A 83 -3.68 13.41 14.25
C VAL A 83 -4.24 12.18 14.99
N ILE A 84 -5.15 11.42 14.38
CA ILE A 84 -5.75 10.21 14.99
C ILE A 84 -4.94 8.92 14.75
N LEU A 85 -3.88 8.96 13.95
CA LEU A 85 -3.10 7.79 13.58
C LEU A 85 -1.99 7.52 14.61
N ARG A 86 -1.83 6.26 15.01
CA ARG A 86 -0.74 5.85 15.91
C ARG A 86 0.54 5.67 15.11
N ARG A 87 1.66 6.19 15.63
CA ARG A 87 2.99 6.10 14.96
C ARG A 87 3.53 4.67 14.79
N LYS A 88 3.03 3.74 15.60
CA LYS A 88 3.36 2.31 15.56
C LYS A 88 2.06 1.52 15.69
N PRO A 89 1.86 0.40 14.99
CA PRO A 89 0.67 -0.40 15.20
C PRO A 89 0.83 -1.29 16.44
N ILE A 90 -0.27 -1.90 16.89
CA ILE A 90 -0.22 -3.00 17.86
C ILE A 90 0.40 -4.23 17.19
N GLN A 91 1.08 -5.07 17.97
CA GLN A 91 1.63 -6.33 17.48
C GLN A 91 0.52 -7.22 16.90
N GLY A 92 0.74 -7.74 15.69
CA GLY A 92 -0.24 -8.59 15.00
C GLY A 92 -1.30 -7.83 14.19
N TYR A 93 -1.23 -6.49 14.17
CA TYR A 93 -2.08 -5.62 13.35
C TYR A 93 -1.21 -4.75 12.45
N ASP A 94 -1.78 -4.28 11.34
CA ASP A 94 -1.03 -3.54 10.31
C ASP A 94 -1.03 -2.04 10.58
N ILE A 95 -2.15 -1.53 11.12
CA ILE A 95 -2.33 -0.11 11.44
C ILE A 95 -3.19 0.06 12.69
N SER A 96 -2.91 1.10 13.46
CA SER A 96 -3.69 1.44 14.66
C SER A 96 -4.02 2.92 14.70
N PHE A 97 -5.24 3.22 15.13
CA PHE A 97 -5.74 4.55 15.43
C PHE A 97 -5.82 4.75 16.94
N LEU A 98 -5.50 5.96 17.38
CA LEU A 98 -5.66 6.39 18.76
C LEU A 98 -6.54 7.63 18.78
N ILE A 99 -7.77 7.45 19.28
CA ILE A 99 -8.77 8.50 19.35
C ILE A 99 -8.88 8.92 20.82
N THR A 100 -8.59 10.18 21.12
CA THR A 100 -8.68 10.74 22.47
C THR A 100 -9.93 11.61 22.61
N ASN A 101 -10.27 11.98 23.84
CA ASN A 101 -11.33 12.94 24.11
C ASN A 101 -11.10 14.27 23.37
N PHE A 102 -9.85 14.74 23.27
CA PHE A 102 -9.50 15.97 22.53
C PHE A 102 -9.91 15.91 21.05
N HIS A 103 -9.80 14.74 20.40
CA HIS A 103 -10.27 14.56 19.03
C HIS A 103 -11.80 14.62 18.94
N SER A 104 -12.50 14.06 19.92
CA SER A 104 -13.97 14.10 19.97
C SER A 104 -14.53 15.48 20.34
N GLU A 105 -13.74 16.32 21.00
CA GLU A 105 -14.09 17.71 21.33
C GLU A 105 -13.84 18.66 20.15
N THR A 106 -12.76 18.44 19.40
CA THR A 106 -12.39 19.30 18.26
C THR A 106 -13.11 18.92 16.96
N MET A 107 -13.40 17.63 16.77
CA MET A 107 -14.00 17.10 15.54
C MET A 107 -15.35 16.44 15.82
N LEU A 108 -16.25 16.49 14.84
CA LEU A 108 -17.55 15.83 14.94
C LEU A 108 -17.37 14.31 14.99
N LYS A 109 -17.82 13.67 16.07
CA LYS A 109 -17.70 12.23 16.31
C LYS A 109 -18.17 11.35 15.13
N HIS A 110 -19.23 11.75 14.43
CA HIS A 110 -19.74 11.00 13.29
C HIS A 110 -18.80 11.09 12.09
N LYS A 111 -18.19 12.26 11.84
CA LYS A 111 -17.18 12.43 10.78
C LYS A 111 -15.91 11.62 11.04
N LEU A 112 -15.50 11.48 12.30
CA LEU A 112 -14.39 10.59 12.65
C LEU A 112 -14.70 9.13 12.31
N VAL A 113 -15.92 8.67 12.61
CA VAL A 113 -16.35 7.32 12.27
C VAL A 113 -16.41 7.13 10.75
N ASP A 114 -17.04 8.07 10.03
CA ASP A 114 -17.10 8.06 8.56
C ASP A 114 -15.70 8.01 7.95
N PHE A 115 -14.77 8.81 8.49
CA PHE A 115 -13.39 8.83 8.04
C PHE A 115 -12.70 7.47 8.22
N ILE A 116 -12.88 6.80 9.36
CA ILE A 116 -12.26 5.49 9.60
C ILE A 116 -12.82 4.44 8.65
N ILE A 117 -14.14 4.46 8.39
CA ILE A 117 -14.78 3.56 7.44
C ILE A 117 -14.24 3.80 6.03
N GLN A 118 -14.22 5.06 5.58
CA GLN A 118 -13.68 5.42 4.27
C GLN A 118 -12.21 5.03 4.14
N PHE A 119 -11.41 5.25 5.19
CA PHE A 119 -10.01 4.86 5.21
C PHE A 119 -9.84 3.35 4.97
N MET A 120 -10.65 2.51 5.62
CA MET A 120 -10.57 1.06 5.42
C MET A 120 -10.83 0.67 3.96
N GLU A 121 -11.83 1.28 3.31
CA GLU A 121 -12.15 1.04 1.91
C GLU A 121 -11.05 1.54 0.97
N ASP A 122 -10.50 2.73 1.23
CA ASP A 122 -9.46 3.34 0.41
C ASP A 122 -8.15 2.56 0.49
N VAL A 123 -7.78 2.03 1.65
CA VAL A 123 -6.55 1.21 1.79
C VAL A 123 -6.63 -0.07 0.96
N ASP A 124 -7.75 -0.77 0.99
CA ASP A 124 -7.94 -2.00 0.21
C ASP A 124 -7.87 -1.72 -1.30
N LYS A 125 -8.47 -0.61 -1.72
CA LYS A 125 -8.43 -0.16 -3.11
C LYS A 125 -7.01 0.23 -3.54
N GLU A 126 -6.31 1.02 -2.74
CA GLU A 126 -4.95 1.49 -3.03
C GLU A 126 -3.95 0.32 -3.12
N ILE A 127 -4.04 -0.68 -2.22
CA ILE A 127 -3.21 -1.89 -2.30
C ILE A 127 -3.46 -2.65 -3.61
N SER A 128 -4.73 -2.76 -4.01
CA SER A 128 -5.12 -3.42 -5.26
C SER A 128 -4.57 -2.67 -6.48
N GLU A 129 -4.65 -1.34 -6.50
CA GLU A 129 -4.11 -0.49 -7.57
C GLU A 129 -2.58 -0.56 -7.63
N MET A 130 -1.89 -0.52 -6.48
CA MET A 130 -0.44 -0.70 -6.41
C MET A 130 0.00 -2.05 -6.97
N LYS A 131 -0.72 -3.14 -6.66
CA LYS A 131 -0.43 -4.48 -7.17
C LYS A 131 -0.54 -4.53 -8.70
N LEU A 132 -1.62 -3.98 -9.26
CA LEU A 132 -1.82 -3.90 -10.71
C LEU A 132 -0.73 -3.06 -11.39
N SER A 133 -0.38 -1.91 -10.81
CA SER A 133 0.69 -1.03 -11.29
C SER A 133 2.06 -1.71 -11.26
N LEU A 134 2.34 -2.52 -10.24
CA LEU A 134 3.58 -3.29 -10.15
C LEU A 134 3.67 -4.34 -11.25
N ASN A 135 2.59 -5.10 -11.48
CA ASN A 135 2.53 -6.12 -12.53
C ASN A 135 2.66 -5.53 -13.93
N ALA A 136 1.98 -4.42 -14.22
CA ALA A 136 2.08 -3.73 -15.50
C ALA A 136 3.51 -3.24 -15.77
N ARG A 137 4.17 -2.64 -14.77
CA ARG A 137 5.56 -2.18 -14.90
C ARG A 137 6.54 -3.35 -15.08
N ALA A 138 6.38 -4.42 -14.33
CA ALA A 138 7.21 -5.61 -14.46
C ALA A 138 7.14 -6.19 -15.89
N ARG A 139 5.94 -6.22 -16.48
CA ARG A 139 5.74 -6.65 -17.87
C ARG A 139 6.47 -5.75 -18.87
N ILE A 140 6.32 -4.43 -18.77
CA ILE A 140 6.99 -3.47 -19.66
C ILE A 140 8.52 -3.61 -19.57
N VAL A 141 9.05 -3.81 -18.36
CA VAL A 141 10.48 -4.02 -18.15
C VAL A 141 10.95 -5.32 -18.80
N ALA A 142 10.19 -6.40 -18.68
CA ALA A 142 10.52 -7.67 -19.32
C ALA A 142 10.46 -7.59 -20.86
N GLU A 143 9.42 -6.98 -21.43
CA GLU A 143 9.26 -6.80 -22.87
C GLU A 143 10.39 -5.94 -23.46
N SER A 144 10.73 -4.83 -22.79
CA SER A 144 11.82 -3.95 -23.24
C SER A 144 13.19 -4.62 -23.14
N TYR A 145 13.44 -5.39 -22.07
CA TYR A 145 14.69 -6.16 -21.91
C TYR A 145 14.83 -7.23 -23.00
N LEU A 146 13.80 -8.04 -23.25
CA LEU A 146 13.85 -9.09 -24.27
C LEU A 146 14.01 -8.53 -25.68
N THR A 147 13.35 -7.40 -25.99
CA THR A 147 13.51 -6.72 -27.29
C THR A 147 14.96 -6.25 -27.50
N ALA A 148 15.62 -5.75 -26.46
CA ALA A 148 17.00 -5.29 -26.55
C ALA A 148 18.03 -6.42 -26.65
N VAL A 149 17.72 -7.62 -26.12
CA VAL A 149 18.63 -8.77 -26.07
C VAL A 149 18.45 -9.71 -27.27
N ASN A 150 17.36 -9.57 -28.04
CA ASN A 150 17.09 -10.46 -29.17
C ASN A 150 18.09 -10.19 -30.31
N PRO A 151 18.99 -11.14 -30.65
CA PRO A 151 20.08 -10.92 -31.60
C PRO A 151 19.61 -10.74 -33.05
N PHE A 152 18.34 -11.01 -33.34
CA PHE A 152 17.73 -10.82 -34.66
C PHE A 152 17.16 -9.40 -34.87
N THR A 153 17.07 -8.57 -33.84
CA THR A 153 16.54 -7.18 -33.93
C THR A 153 17.56 -6.10 -33.61
N THR A 154 18.80 -6.46 -33.22
CA THR A 154 19.90 -5.51 -33.09
C THR A 154 20.63 -5.38 -34.41
N PRO A 155 20.60 -4.23 -35.12
CA PRO A 155 21.60 -3.98 -36.15
C PRO A 155 22.93 -3.89 -35.43
N VAL A 156 23.79 -4.89 -35.65
CA VAL A 156 25.18 -4.83 -35.22
C VAL A 156 25.79 -3.65 -35.97
N LEU A 157 25.92 -2.50 -35.30
CA LEU A 157 26.78 -1.42 -35.75
C LEU A 157 28.23 -1.91 -35.61
N LEU A 158 28.65 -2.76 -36.56
CA LEU A 158 30.05 -3.02 -36.83
C LEU A 158 30.62 -1.70 -37.37
N ARG A 159 31.22 -0.95 -36.45
CA ARG A 159 32.03 0.22 -36.77
C ARG A 159 33.31 -0.26 -37.44
N SER A 160 33.29 -0.38 -38.75
CA SER A 160 34.48 -0.36 -39.60
C SER A 160 34.10 0.25 -40.94
N ASP A 161 34.91 1.21 -41.36
CA ASP A 161 34.70 2.06 -42.51
C ASP A 161 34.31 1.30 -43.79
N ALA A 162 33.41 1.93 -44.56
CA ALA A 162 32.93 1.61 -45.91
C ALA A 162 31.75 0.63 -46.05
N LEU A 163 30.74 1.10 -46.80
CA LEU A 163 29.52 0.44 -47.29
C LEU A 163 28.39 0.20 -46.28
N VAL A 164 27.46 1.16 -46.26
CA VAL A 164 26.11 0.98 -45.71
C VAL A 164 25.32 0.10 -46.70
N VAL A 165 25.13 -1.17 -46.36
CA VAL A 165 24.15 -2.05 -47.01
C VAL A 165 22.90 -2.03 -46.15
N TRP A 166 21.80 -1.49 -46.68
CA TRP A 166 20.47 -1.70 -46.10
C TRP A 166 19.99 -3.09 -46.52
N LEU A 167 19.93 -4.01 -45.56
CA LEU A 167 19.13 -5.23 -45.69
C LEU A 167 17.74 -4.90 -45.14
N ASP A 168 16.78 -4.66 -46.03
CA ASP A 168 15.37 -4.74 -45.68
C ASP A 168 15.04 -6.21 -45.44
N ASP A 169 15.21 -6.66 -44.20
CA ASP A 169 14.76 -7.99 -43.78
C ASP A 169 13.25 -7.98 -43.56
N THR A 170 12.48 -7.96 -44.65
CA THR A 170 11.14 -8.56 -44.64
C THR A 170 11.30 -10.07 -44.72
N TYR A 171 11.00 -10.78 -43.64
CA TYR A 171 10.77 -12.21 -43.68
C TYR A 171 9.30 -12.52 -43.39
N ASP A 172 8.60 -12.87 -44.46
CA ASP A 172 7.34 -13.60 -44.46
C ASP A 172 7.55 -15.00 -43.89
N ILE A 173 6.68 -15.42 -42.98
CA ILE A 173 6.77 -16.71 -42.26
C ILE A 173 6.15 -17.87 -43.07
N TYR A 174 5.63 -17.63 -44.28
CA TYR A 174 4.99 -18.68 -45.08
C TYR A 174 5.38 -18.57 -46.57
N ASP A 175 5.95 -19.66 -47.09
CA ASP A 175 6.19 -20.03 -48.50
C ASP A 175 7.50 -19.63 -49.23
N GLY A 176 8.38 -20.64 -49.41
CA GLY A 176 9.09 -21.00 -50.66
C GLY A 176 10.13 -20.04 -51.30
N PRO A 177 11.12 -20.56 -52.06
CA PRO A 177 12.19 -19.71 -52.61
C PRO A 177 11.71 -18.98 -53.87
N CYS A 178 11.76 -17.65 -53.87
CA CYS A 178 11.50 -16.86 -55.07
C CYS A 178 12.70 -15.93 -55.34
N GLN A 179 13.66 -16.42 -56.12
CA GLN A 179 14.70 -15.57 -56.70
C GLN A 179 14.06 -14.59 -57.71
N LYS A 180 14.11 -13.29 -57.41
CA LYS A 180 14.08 -12.25 -58.46
C LYS A 180 15.15 -11.20 -58.19
N LEU A 181 16.32 -11.45 -58.78
CA LEU A 181 17.33 -10.42 -59.03
C LEU A 181 16.79 -9.49 -60.11
N GLN A 182 16.49 -8.24 -59.76
CA GLN A 182 16.37 -7.16 -60.75
C GLN A 182 17.55 -6.21 -60.59
N TYR A 183 18.48 -6.29 -61.55
CA TYR A 183 19.52 -5.29 -61.75
C TYR A 183 18.93 -4.13 -62.55
N LYS A 184 18.94 -2.91 -61.99
CA LYS A 184 18.86 -1.67 -62.77
C LYS A 184 20.25 -1.04 -62.77
N HIS A 185 20.86 -0.97 -63.95
CA HIS A 185 22.07 -0.20 -64.17
C HIS A 185 21.72 1.25 -64.52
N THR A 186 22.37 2.16 -63.78
CA THR A 186 22.51 3.63 -63.97
C THR A 186 21.25 4.47 -63.96
#